data_AF-A0A534CFZ0-F1
#
_entry.id   AF-A0A534CFZ0-F1
#
_cell.length_a   1.000
_cell.length_b   1.000
_cell.length_c   1.000
_cell.angle_alpha   90.00
_cell.angle_beta   90.00
_cell.angle_gamma   90.00
#
_symmetry.space_group_name_H-M   'P 1'
#
loop_
_entity.id
_entity.type
_entity.pdbx_description
1 polymer ?
#
loop_
_entity_poly.entity_id
_entity_poly.type
_entity_poly.pdbx_seq_one_letter_code
_entity_poly.pdbx_strand_id
1 'polypeptide(L)'
;MNEVELIRAQLAAERRHAAEVANACASALAAAAVHASASEPAVAEFCQVCVDYLVWVLTRFEQRDQILSELFHSRLATNDGARRTLDELLTRPGKSRDALAKLEAALSSASGRATAPAGKRWHDFTEFFSGVWSARRDALDRLFEQYARVADWRAVSAVDADSILAERARYANVCGKLPAGIELRAAGASSP
;
A
#
# COMPACT_ATOMS: atom_id res chain seq x y z
N MET A 1 -22.72 -1.34 13.34
CA MET A 1 -21.31 -1.57 13.00
C MET A 1 -20.52 -1.71 14.30
N ASN A 2 -19.92 -2.86 14.56
CA ASN A 2 -19.08 -3.11 15.73
C ASN A 2 -17.63 -2.67 15.50
N GLU A 3 -16.80 -2.66 16.55
CA GLU A 3 -15.40 -2.20 16.47
C GLU A 3 -14.56 -3.01 15.47
N VAL A 4 -14.74 -4.32 15.40
CA VAL A 4 -14.02 -5.18 14.46
C VAL A 4 -14.42 -4.87 13.02
N GLU A 5 -15.71 -4.63 12.75
CA GLU A 5 -16.20 -4.21 11.44
C GLU A 5 -15.63 -2.86 11.02
N LEU A 6 -15.51 -1.90 11.95
CA LEU A 6 -14.85 -0.61 11.72
C LEU A 6 -13.37 -0.78 11.34
N ILE A 7 -12.63 -1.60 12.11
CA ILE A 7 -11.22 -1.88 11.83
C ILE A 7 -11.06 -2.54 10.47
N ARG A 8 -11.87 -3.56 10.15
CA ARG A 8 -11.83 -4.26 8.86
C ARG A 8 -12.13 -3.32 7.70
N ALA A 9 -13.14 -2.46 7.85
CA ALA A 9 -13.47 -1.46 6.84
C ALA A 9 -12.31 -0.47 6.62
N GLN A 10 -11.64 -0.03 7.69
CA GLN A 10 -10.48 0.86 7.59
C GLN A 10 -9.29 0.17 6.90
N LEU A 11 -8.97 -1.08 7.25
CA LEU A 11 -7.88 -1.83 6.61
C LEU A 11 -8.16 -2.05 5.12
N ALA A 12 -9.40 -2.37 4.76
CA ALA A 12 -9.82 -2.49 3.36
C ALA A 12 -9.72 -1.15 2.61
N ALA A 13 -10.10 -0.03 3.26
CA ALA A 13 -9.98 1.30 2.69
C ALA A 13 -8.52 1.68 2.43
N GLU A 14 -7.62 1.48 3.40
CA GLU A 14 -6.18 1.74 3.27
C GLU A 14 -5.56 0.97 2.10
N ARG A 15 -5.90 -0.31 1.96
CA ARG A 15 -5.40 -1.14 0.86
C ARG A 15 -5.91 -0.65 -0.50
N ARG A 16 -7.19 -0.31 -0.58
CA ARG A 16 -7.80 0.21 -1.81
C ARG A 16 -7.17 1.55 -2.19
N HIS A 17 -7.04 2.47 -1.25
CA HIS A 17 -6.39 3.76 -1.46
C HIS A 17 -4.93 3.60 -1.91
N ALA A 18 -4.16 2.70 -1.28
CA ALA A 18 -2.79 2.43 -1.72
C ALA A 18 -2.72 1.94 -3.18
N ALA A 19 -3.64 1.08 -3.60
CA ALA A 19 -3.73 0.65 -5.01
C ALA A 19 -4.10 1.81 -5.95
N GLU A 20 -5.11 2.61 -5.59
CA GLU A 20 -5.55 3.78 -6.37
C GLU A 20 -4.42 4.80 -6.54
N VAL A 21 -3.69 5.12 -5.46
CA VAL A 21 -2.56 6.05 -5.47
C VAL A 21 -1.40 5.53 -6.32
N ALA A 22 -1.05 4.24 -6.18
CA ALA A 22 -0.01 3.61 -6.97
C ALA A 22 -0.31 3.68 -8.49
N ASN A 23 -1.55 3.36 -8.86
CA ASN A 23 -2.00 3.40 -10.26
C ASN A 23 -2.03 4.82 -10.81
N ALA A 24 -2.60 5.77 -10.07
CA ALA A 24 -2.71 7.16 -10.51
C ALA A 24 -1.32 7.79 -10.71
N CYS A 25 -0.36 7.48 -9.85
CA CYS A 25 1.02 7.93 -10.01
C CYS A 25 1.67 7.36 -11.29
N ALA A 26 1.48 6.06 -11.56
CA ALA A 26 1.98 5.44 -12.78
C ALA A 26 1.34 6.05 -14.05
N SER A 27 0.03 6.30 -14.03
CA SER A 27 -0.69 6.96 -15.13
C SER A 27 -0.21 8.40 -15.36
N ALA A 28 0.01 9.17 -14.30
CA ALA A 28 0.52 10.54 -14.38
C ALA A 28 1.90 10.59 -15.04
N LEU A 29 2.80 9.68 -14.65
CA LEU A 29 4.14 9.59 -15.22
C LEU A 29 4.12 9.11 -16.68
N ALA A 30 3.26 8.16 -17.01
CA ALA A 30 3.08 7.72 -18.40
C ALA A 30 2.56 8.84 -19.30
N ALA A 31 1.56 9.61 -18.83
CA ALA A 31 1.01 10.74 -19.57
C ALA A 31 2.05 11.86 -19.78
N ALA A 32 2.86 12.16 -18.74
CA ALA A 32 3.93 13.15 -18.80
C ALA A 32 5.07 12.75 -19.76
N ALA A 33 5.38 11.46 -19.86
CA ALA A 33 6.39 10.98 -20.81
C ALA A 33 5.98 11.17 -22.29
N VAL A 34 4.68 11.22 -22.58
CA VAL A 34 4.13 11.45 -23.93
C VAL A 34 4.03 12.95 -24.25
N HIS A 35 3.72 13.78 -23.27
CA HIS A 35 3.48 15.22 -23.45
C HIS A 35 4.57 16.03 -22.73
N ALA A 36 5.69 16.26 -23.40
CA ALA A 36 6.88 16.95 -22.87
C ALA A 36 6.72 18.47 -22.67
N SER A 37 5.59 18.96 -22.13
CA SER A 37 5.34 20.40 -21.94
C SER A 37 4.63 20.75 -20.64
N ALA A 38 5.01 21.90 -20.04
CA ALA A 38 4.37 22.75 -19.02
C ALA A 38 3.81 22.13 -17.71
N SER A 39 3.40 20.87 -17.70
CA SER A 39 2.81 20.16 -16.57
C SER A 39 3.84 19.45 -15.68
N GLU A 40 5.14 19.54 -15.99
CA GLU A 40 6.20 18.89 -15.23
C GLU A 40 6.20 19.22 -13.73
N PRO A 41 6.01 20.48 -13.29
CA PRO A 41 5.99 20.81 -11.86
C PRO A 41 4.79 20.20 -11.12
N ALA A 42 3.60 20.21 -11.75
CA ALA A 42 2.38 19.66 -11.16
C ALA A 42 2.44 18.13 -11.06
N VAL A 43 2.98 17.45 -12.08
CA VAL A 43 3.20 16.00 -12.04
C VAL A 43 4.23 15.63 -10.99
N ALA A 44 5.32 16.40 -10.85
CA ALA A 44 6.32 16.17 -9.82
C ALA A 44 5.74 16.33 -8.41
N GLU A 45 4.96 17.40 -8.16
CA GLU A 45 4.28 17.62 -6.88
C GLU A 45 3.28 16.49 -6.57
N PHE A 46 2.50 16.06 -7.56
CA PHE A 46 1.59 14.92 -7.42
C PHE A 46 2.33 13.62 -7.08
N CYS A 47 3.42 13.32 -7.80
CA CYS A 47 4.23 12.13 -7.53
C CYS A 47 4.80 12.15 -6.11
N GLN A 48 5.23 13.31 -5.63
CA GLN A 48 5.74 13.46 -4.26
C GLN A 48 4.65 13.14 -3.22
N VAL A 49 3.44 13.68 -3.35
CA VAL A 49 2.38 13.38 -2.37
C VAL A 49 1.90 11.93 -2.46
N CYS A 50 1.92 11.31 -3.65
CA CYS A 50 1.65 9.88 -3.82
C CYS A 50 2.68 9.04 -3.06
N VAL A 51 3.96 9.41 -3.17
CA VAL A 51 5.06 8.74 -2.46
C VAL A 51 4.91 8.88 -0.96
N ASP A 52 4.66 10.09 -0.46
CA ASP A 52 4.50 10.33 0.97
C ASP A 52 3.36 9.48 1.55
N TYR A 53 2.26 9.33 0.79
CA TYR A 53 1.15 8.44 1.14
C TYR A 53 1.59 6.97 1.13
N LEU A 54 2.23 6.50 0.04
CA LEU A 54 2.61 5.10 -0.14
C LEU A 54 3.66 4.65 0.87
N VAL A 55 4.66 5.49 1.18
CA VAL A 55 5.64 5.22 2.24
C VAL A 55 4.92 5.05 3.57
N TRP A 56 4.07 6.01 3.94
CA TRP A 56 3.34 5.97 5.21
C TRP A 56 2.49 4.70 5.36
N VAL A 57 1.72 4.33 4.33
CA VAL A 57 0.81 3.17 4.42
C VAL A 57 1.57 1.84 4.37
N LEU A 58 2.64 1.74 3.56
CA LEU A 58 3.45 0.53 3.46
C LEU A 58 4.24 0.25 4.75
N THR A 59 4.78 1.28 5.40
CA THR A 59 5.43 1.14 6.72
C THR A 59 4.45 0.59 7.75
N ARG A 60 3.18 1.05 7.73
CA ARG A 60 2.15 0.52 8.62
C ARG A 60 1.82 -0.94 8.32
N PHE A 61 1.75 -1.32 7.05
CA PHE A 61 1.58 -2.73 6.68
C PHE A 61 2.75 -3.61 7.15
N GLU A 62 3.98 -3.12 7.12
CA GLU A 62 5.15 -3.83 7.67
C GLU A 62 5.06 -3.97 9.19
N GLN A 63 4.71 -2.89 9.91
CA GLN A 63 4.53 -2.92 11.37
C GLN A 63 3.46 -3.93 11.79
N ARG A 64 2.34 -4.01 11.06
CA ARG A 64 1.27 -4.98 11.31
C ARG A 64 1.74 -6.42 11.13
N ASP A 65 2.54 -6.69 10.09
CA ASP A 65 3.13 -8.02 9.85
C ASP A 65 4.03 -8.43 11.03
N GLN A 66 4.80 -7.48 11.56
CA GLN A 66 5.68 -7.70 12.71
C GLN A 66 4.88 -8.00 13.98
N ILE A 67 3.87 -7.17 14.30
CA ILE A 67 3.02 -7.37 15.49
C ILE A 67 2.24 -8.69 15.39
N LEU A 68 1.76 -9.04 14.19
CA LEU A 68 1.10 -10.34 13.94
C LEU A 68 2.05 -11.50 14.21
N SER A 69 3.30 -11.40 13.73
CA SER A 69 4.36 -12.39 14.00
C SER A 69 4.58 -12.57 15.49
N GLU A 70 4.79 -11.48 16.23
CA GLU A 70 5.01 -11.50 17.68
C GLU A 70 3.82 -12.12 18.43
N LEU A 71 2.59 -11.75 18.06
CA LEU A 71 1.38 -12.29 18.64
C LEU A 71 1.29 -13.81 18.47
N PHE A 72 1.51 -14.31 17.26
CA PHE A 72 1.45 -15.76 16.98
C PHE A 72 2.58 -16.50 17.69
N HIS A 73 3.79 -15.94 17.71
CA HIS A 73 4.94 -16.53 18.41
C HIS A 73 4.74 -16.62 19.93
N SER A 74 4.03 -15.65 20.51
CA SER A 74 3.76 -15.62 21.95
C SER A 74 2.67 -16.59 22.39
N ARG A 75 1.70 -16.92 21.51
CA ARG A 75 0.54 -17.75 21.85
C ARG A 75 0.62 -19.18 21.37
N LEU A 76 1.23 -19.41 20.21
CA LEU A 76 1.19 -20.69 19.53
C LEU A 76 2.50 -21.45 19.75
N ALA A 77 2.38 -22.75 20.01
CA ALA A 77 3.52 -23.64 20.12
C ALA A 77 4.31 -23.67 18.80
N THR A 78 5.60 -23.98 18.86
CA THR A 78 6.48 -24.00 17.68
C THR A 78 6.04 -25.00 16.61
N ASN A 79 5.34 -26.08 16.99
CA ASN A 79 4.82 -27.09 16.06
C ASN A 79 3.40 -26.78 15.54
N ASP A 80 2.80 -25.68 15.99
CA ASP A 80 1.45 -25.27 15.58
C ASP A 80 1.40 -24.98 14.08
N GLY A 81 0.35 -25.44 13.41
CA GLY A 81 0.18 -25.27 11.97
C GLY A 81 0.04 -23.80 11.55
N ALA A 82 -0.69 -23.00 12.32
CA ALA A 82 -0.95 -21.60 12.00
C ALA A 82 0.32 -20.75 12.14
N ARG A 83 1.15 -21.04 13.14
CA ARG A 83 2.46 -20.41 13.29
C ARG A 83 3.37 -20.73 12.11
N ARG A 84 3.46 -22.01 11.71
CA ARG A 84 4.25 -22.41 10.53
C ARG A 84 3.76 -21.73 9.24
N THR A 85 2.45 -21.69 9.03
CA THR A 85 1.86 -20.97 7.88
C THR A 85 2.19 -19.49 7.90
N LEU A 86 2.15 -18.83 9.06
CA LEU A 86 2.56 -17.43 9.18
C LEU A 86 4.04 -17.26 8.80
N ASP A 87 4.94 -18.08 9.34
CA ASP A 87 6.37 -18.01 9.07
C ASP A 87 6.67 -18.20 7.57
N GLU A 88 5.99 -19.14 6.92
CA GLU A 88 6.04 -19.33 5.47
C GLU A 88 5.57 -18.08 4.71
N LEU A 89 4.47 -17.45 5.12
CA LEU A 89 3.97 -16.22 4.50
C LEU A 89 4.92 -15.02 4.73
N LEU A 90 5.57 -14.93 5.88
CA LEU A 90 6.52 -13.86 6.20
C LEU A 90 7.89 -14.04 5.52
N THR A 91 8.23 -15.26 5.09
CA THR A 91 9.47 -15.56 4.34
C THR A 91 9.29 -15.46 2.83
N ARG A 92 8.05 -15.58 2.30
CA ARG A 92 7.75 -15.39 0.88
C ARG A 92 8.09 -13.97 0.38
N PRO A 93 8.38 -13.82 -0.93
CA PRO A 93 8.42 -12.51 -1.59
C PRO A 93 7.09 -11.76 -1.46
N GLY A 94 7.10 -10.44 -1.63
CA GLY A 94 5.87 -9.63 -1.52
C GLY A 94 5.79 -8.85 -0.21
N LYS A 95 6.92 -8.62 0.48
CA LYS A 95 6.92 -7.87 1.73
C LYS A 95 6.68 -6.39 1.46
N SER A 96 6.06 -5.68 2.40
CA SER A 96 5.93 -4.22 2.29
C SER A 96 7.28 -3.53 2.19
N ARG A 97 8.33 -4.09 2.81
CA ARG A 97 9.72 -3.63 2.65
C ARG A 97 10.25 -3.75 1.21
N ASP A 98 9.90 -4.81 0.50
CA ASP A 98 10.26 -4.97 -0.92
C ASP A 98 9.53 -3.91 -1.77
N ALA A 99 8.27 -3.62 -1.44
CA ALA A 99 7.49 -2.56 -2.09
C ALA A 99 8.10 -1.18 -1.85
N LEU A 100 8.50 -0.88 -0.61
CA LEU A 100 9.21 0.36 -0.24
C LEU A 100 10.53 0.50 -0.98
N ALA A 101 11.36 -0.55 -1.03
CA ALA A 101 12.62 -0.50 -1.75
C ALA A 101 12.43 -0.24 -3.25
N LYS A 102 11.39 -0.83 -3.86
CA LYS A 102 11.02 -0.55 -5.25
C LYS A 102 10.53 0.89 -5.45
N LEU A 103 9.75 1.42 -4.51
CA LEU A 103 9.29 2.80 -4.52
C LEU A 103 10.46 3.79 -4.41
N GLU A 104 11.37 3.57 -3.47
CA GLU A 104 12.61 4.35 -3.31
C GLU A 104 13.49 4.32 -4.57
N ALA A 105 13.60 3.16 -5.21
CA ALA A 105 14.32 3.02 -6.46
C ALA A 105 13.66 3.78 -7.62
N ALA A 106 12.33 3.85 -7.66
CA ALA A 106 11.57 4.63 -8.63
C ALA A 106 11.77 6.14 -8.42
N LEU A 107 11.81 6.59 -7.16
CA LEU A 107 12.04 7.98 -6.76
C LEU A 107 13.44 8.49 -7.08
N SER A 108 14.46 7.70 -6.71
CA SER A 108 15.86 8.08 -6.92
C SER A 108 16.19 8.31 -8.40
N SER A 109 15.43 7.66 -9.30
CA SER A 109 15.55 7.79 -10.76
C SER A 109 14.78 8.98 -11.34
N ALA A 110 13.88 9.59 -10.56
CA ALA A 110 13.00 10.69 -10.98
C ALA A 110 13.53 12.09 -10.63
N SER A 111 14.73 12.18 -10.01
CA SER A 111 15.36 13.38 -9.43
C SER A 111 15.68 14.54 -10.40
N GLY A 112 14.98 14.70 -11.51
CA GLY A 112 15.14 15.86 -12.37
C GLY A 112 14.26 15.95 -13.61
N ARG A 113 13.55 14.88 -14.01
CA ARG A 113 12.57 14.86 -15.12
C ARG A 113 11.76 13.56 -15.10
N ALA A 114 10.52 13.58 -15.60
CA ALA A 114 9.77 12.37 -15.91
C ALA A 114 10.45 11.66 -17.09
N THR A 115 11.30 10.68 -16.81
CA THR A 115 12.06 9.93 -17.83
C THR A 115 11.45 8.54 -18.03
N ALA A 116 11.63 7.96 -19.24
CA ALA A 116 11.17 6.60 -19.52
C ALA A 116 11.64 5.54 -18.48
N PRO A 117 12.88 5.62 -17.92
CA PRO A 117 13.30 4.78 -16.81
C PRO A 117 12.47 4.94 -15.53
N ALA A 118 12.05 6.16 -15.18
CA ALA A 118 11.20 6.41 -14.02
C ALA A 118 9.81 5.80 -14.21
N GLY A 119 9.22 5.96 -15.40
CA GLY A 119 7.95 5.32 -15.76
C GLY A 119 8.01 3.79 -15.66
N LYS A 120 9.09 3.17 -16.15
CA LYS A 120 9.29 1.72 -16.03
C LYS A 120 9.37 1.25 -14.57
N ARG A 121 10.13 1.94 -13.72
CA ARG A 121 10.25 1.55 -12.30
C ARG A 121 8.95 1.68 -11.53
N TRP A 122 8.15 2.70 -11.85
CA TRP A 122 6.79 2.82 -11.31
C TRP A 122 5.89 1.70 -11.80
N HIS A 123 5.99 1.31 -13.07
CA HIS A 123 5.27 0.15 -13.59
C HIS A 123 5.66 -1.14 -12.84
N ASP A 124 6.95 -1.41 -12.68
CA ASP A 124 7.48 -2.57 -11.94
C ASP A 124 7.03 -2.58 -10.46
N PHE A 125 6.86 -1.40 -9.85
CA PHE A 125 6.27 -1.24 -8.52
C PHE A 125 4.77 -1.58 -8.54
N THR A 126 4.00 -1.00 -9.46
CA THR A 126 2.55 -1.26 -9.55
C THR A 126 2.23 -2.73 -9.81
N GLU A 127 2.96 -3.38 -10.72
CA GLU A 127 2.80 -4.81 -11.03
C GLU A 127 3.09 -5.67 -9.79
N PHE A 128 4.18 -5.35 -9.08
CA PHE A 128 4.51 -6.03 -7.83
C PHE A 128 3.45 -5.83 -6.74
N PHE A 129 2.95 -4.60 -6.62
CA PHE A 129 1.95 -4.22 -5.64
C PHE A 129 0.61 -4.92 -5.90
N SER A 130 0.12 -4.90 -7.15
CA SER A 130 -1.14 -5.55 -7.54
C SER A 130 -1.05 -7.08 -7.59
N GLY A 131 0.16 -7.62 -7.81
CA GLY A 131 0.41 -9.06 -7.89
C GLY A 131 0.82 -9.66 -6.55
N VAL A 132 2.12 -9.92 -6.40
CA VAL A 132 2.69 -10.73 -5.31
C VAL A 132 2.42 -10.13 -3.94
N TRP A 133 2.52 -8.81 -3.78
CA TRP A 133 2.23 -8.14 -2.51
C TRP A 133 0.76 -8.30 -2.10
N SER A 134 -0.17 -8.02 -3.02
CA SER A 134 -1.62 -8.13 -2.81
C SER A 134 -2.01 -9.56 -2.40
N ALA A 135 -1.53 -10.56 -3.13
CA ALA A 135 -1.82 -11.97 -2.85
C ALA A 135 -1.27 -12.43 -1.48
N ARG A 136 -0.08 -11.97 -1.09
CA ARG A 136 0.48 -12.24 0.24
C ARG A 136 -0.35 -11.57 1.33
N ARG A 137 -0.76 -10.32 1.12
CA ARG A 137 -1.62 -9.59 2.06
C ARG A 137 -2.96 -10.30 2.28
N ASP A 138 -3.61 -10.75 1.21
CA ASP A 138 -4.85 -11.54 1.30
C ASP A 138 -4.69 -12.81 2.14
N ALA A 139 -3.54 -13.49 2.01
CA ALA A 139 -3.27 -14.69 2.78
C ALA A 139 -3.06 -14.39 4.26
N LEU A 140 -2.35 -13.31 4.59
CA LEU A 140 -2.16 -12.84 5.97
C LEU A 140 -3.48 -12.41 6.60
N ASP A 141 -4.31 -11.66 5.86
CA ASP A 141 -5.60 -11.19 6.36
C ASP A 141 -6.54 -12.37 6.66
N ARG A 142 -6.61 -13.37 5.77
CA ARG A 142 -7.39 -14.61 6.02
C ARG A 142 -6.87 -15.38 7.22
N LEU A 143 -5.55 -15.50 7.36
CA LEU A 143 -4.96 -16.17 8.52
C LEU A 143 -5.29 -15.41 9.80
N PHE A 144 -5.19 -14.09 9.80
CA PHE A 144 -5.52 -13.27 10.95
C PHE A 144 -7.01 -13.40 11.31
N GLU A 145 -7.93 -13.32 10.35
CA GLU A 145 -9.36 -13.50 10.57
C GLU A 145 -9.72 -14.83 11.23
N GLN A 146 -8.99 -15.90 10.91
CA GLN A 146 -9.23 -17.23 11.45
C GLN A 146 -8.81 -17.39 12.93
N TYR A 147 -7.74 -16.71 13.36
CA TYR A 147 -7.12 -16.93 14.68
C TYR A 147 -7.22 -15.72 15.62
N ALA A 148 -7.64 -14.56 15.13
CA ALA A 148 -7.75 -13.33 15.91
C ALA A 148 -8.93 -13.38 16.89
N ARG A 149 -8.66 -12.95 18.12
CA ARG A 149 -9.68 -12.55 19.10
C ARG A 149 -10.01 -11.08 18.89
N VAL A 150 -11.14 -10.62 19.43
CA VAL A 150 -11.57 -9.20 19.36
C VAL A 150 -10.47 -8.24 19.83
N ALA A 151 -9.79 -8.55 20.93
CA ALA A 151 -8.70 -7.72 21.45
C ALA A 151 -7.47 -7.65 20.51
N ASP A 152 -7.25 -8.69 19.70
CA ASP A 152 -6.12 -8.76 18.79
C ASP A 152 -6.33 -7.81 17.60
N TRP A 153 -7.58 -7.57 17.19
CA TRP A 153 -7.90 -6.64 16.10
C TRP A 153 -7.36 -5.24 16.41
N ARG A 154 -7.52 -4.76 17.63
CA ARG A 154 -7.00 -3.45 18.03
C ARG A 154 -5.47 -3.44 18.12
N ALA A 155 -4.89 -4.49 18.72
CA ALA A 155 -3.44 -4.59 18.91
C ALA A 155 -2.68 -4.70 17.59
N VAL A 156 -3.15 -5.56 16.68
CA VAL A 156 -2.47 -5.85 15.41
C VAL A 156 -2.74 -4.78 14.37
N SER A 157 -3.97 -4.28 14.25
CA SER A 157 -4.31 -3.31 13.18
C SER A 157 -3.68 -1.94 13.39
N ALA A 158 -3.34 -1.60 14.64
CA ALA A 158 -2.94 -0.26 15.06
C ALA A 158 -3.91 0.83 14.53
N VAL A 159 -5.20 0.49 14.41
CA VAL A 159 -6.26 1.40 13.98
C VAL A 159 -6.86 2.07 15.21
N ASP A 160 -6.62 3.37 15.31
CA ASP A 160 -7.24 4.31 16.24
C ASP A 160 -7.74 5.55 15.49
N ALA A 161 -8.41 6.46 16.21
CA ALA A 161 -8.96 7.67 15.61
C ALA A 161 -7.89 8.53 14.92
N ASP A 162 -6.71 8.65 15.52
CA ASP A 162 -5.62 9.47 14.99
C ASP A 162 -5.08 8.88 13.69
N SER A 163 -4.90 7.57 13.63
CA SER A 163 -4.46 6.86 12.42
C SER A 163 -5.46 6.99 11.27
N ILE A 164 -6.78 6.94 11.57
CA ILE A 164 -7.84 7.13 10.58
C ILE A 164 -7.80 8.56 10.03
N LEU A 165 -7.67 9.55 10.90
CA LEU A 165 -7.58 10.96 10.48
C LEU A 165 -6.28 11.22 9.70
N ALA A 166 -5.17 10.64 10.14
CA ALA A 166 -3.87 10.76 9.48
C ALA A 166 -3.86 10.12 8.07
N GLU A 167 -4.56 9.00 7.89
CA GLU A 167 -4.75 8.35 6.61
C GLU A 167 -5.59 9.22 5.67
N ARG A 168 -6.77 9.64 6.15
CA ARG A 168 -7.71 10.46 5.37
C ARG A 168 -7.10 11.78 4.94
N ALA A 169 -6.33 12.44 5.81
CA ALA A 169 -5.66 13.69 5.48
C ALA A 169 -4.63 13.50 4.37
N ARG A 170 -3.83 12.42 4.42
CA ARG A 170 -2.84 12.13 3.37
C ARG A 170 -3.51 11.74 2.06
N TYR A 171 -4.55 10.90 2.10
CA TYR A 171 -5.31 10.52 0.91
C TYR A 171 -6.00 11.74 0.28
N ALA A 172 -6.62 12.61 1.09
CA ALA A 172 -7.20 13.86 0.61
C ALA A 172 -6.16 14.80 -0.02
N ASN A 173 -4.93 14.84 0.52
CA ASN A 173 -3.84 15.60 -0.09
C ASN A 173 -3.48 15.06 -1.48
N VAL A 174 -3.45 13.74 -1.67
CA VAL A 174 -3.28 13.14 -3.00
C VAL A 174 -4.41 13.54 -3.94
N CYS A 175 -5.68 13.45 -3.49
CA CYS A 175 -6.84 13.88 -4.28
C CYS A 175 -6.74 15.36 -4.69
N GLY A 176 -6.31 16.23 -3.78
CA GLY A 176 -6.17 17.68 -4.02
C GLY A 176 -5.05 18.07 -4.99
N LYS A 177 -4.19 17.11 -5.36
CA LYS A 177 -3.04 17.33 -6.26
C LYS A 177 -3.16 16.54 -7.57
N LEU A 178 -4.32 15.97 -7.87
CA LEU A 178 -4.53 15.21 -9.10
C LEU A 178 -4.25 16.07 -10.35
N PRO A 179 -3.34 15.63 -11.24
CA PRO A 179 -3.15 16.27 -12.54
C PRO A 179 -4.39 16.12 -13.41
N ALA A 180 -4.59 17.05 -14.35
CA ALA A 180 -5.70 16.98 -15.30
C ALA A 180 -5.68 15.66 -16.10
N GLY A 181 -6.83 14.98 -16.16
CA GLY A 181 -6.98 13.71 -16.87
C GLY A 181 -6.49 12.47 -16.12
N ILE A 182 -6.00 12.63 -14.87
CA ILE A 182 -5.64 11.51 -13.99
C ILE A 182 -6.76 11.26 -12.99
N GLU A 183 -7.09 10.00 -12.77
CA GLU A 183 -8.13 9.57 -11.84
C GLU A 183 -7.59 8.55 -10.85
N LEU A 184 -8.12 8.58 -9.63
CA LEU A 184 -7.92 7.52 -8.64
C LEU A 184 -8.88 6.38 -8.96
N ARG A 185 -8.38 5.33 -9.60
CA ARG A 185 -9.15 4.11 -9.92
C ARG A 185 -8.55 2.88 -9.26
N ALA A 186 -9.41 2.04 -8.71
CA ALA A 186 -9.01 0.71 -8.28
C ALA A 186 -8.64 -0.14 -9.51
N ALA A 187 -7.56 -0.92 -9.42
CA ALA A 187 -7.18 -1.86 -10.48
C ALA A 187 -8.34 -2.84 -10.72
N GLY A 188 -8.95 -2.78 -11.92
CA GLY A 188 -10.07 -3.64 -12.31
C GLY A 188 -11.40 -2.92 -12.59
N ALA A 189 -11.50 -1.61 -12.39
CA ALA A 189 -12.64 -0.83 -12.87
C ALA A 189 -12.48 -0.50 -14.37
N SER A 190 -12.67 -1.51 -15.23
CA SER A 190 -13.04 -1.24 -16.62
C SER A 190 -14.40 -0.55 -16.60
N SER A 191 -14.48 0.66 -17.16
CA SER A 191 -15.78 1.29 -17.43
C SER A 191 -16.63 0.37 -18.31
N PRO A 192 -17.97 0.28 -18.07
CA PRO A 192 -18.88 -0.45 -18.93
C PRO A 192 -18.91 0.10 -20.36
#